data_AF-A0A966Q5V2-F1
#
_entry.id   AF-A0A966Q5V2-F1
#
_cell.length_a   1.000
_cell.length_b   1.000
_cell.length_c   1.000
_cell.angle_alpha   90.00
_cell.angle_beta   90.00
_cell.angle_gamma   90.00
#
_symmetry.space_group_name_H-M   'P 1'
#
loop_
_entity.id
_entity.type
_entity.pdbx_description
1 polymer ?
#
loop_
_entity_poly.entity_id
_entity_poly.type
_entity_poly.pdbx_seq_one_letter_code
_entity_poly.pdbx_strand_id
1 'polypeptide(L)' 'GRLVAIRETAGLSQQRFSRALGISPRTLQQWEQGRRKPEGPARSLLRLVSLHPWLLRSLAS' A
#
# COMPACT_ATOMS: atom_id res chain seq x y z
N GLY A 1 -0.17 11.55 -1.53
CA GLY A 1 0.73 11.47 -0.35
C GLY A 1 1.73 10.34 -0.50
N ARG A 2 2.69 10.16 0.43
CA ARG A 2 3.78 9.14 0.33
C ARG A 2 3.29 7.76 -0.11
N LEU A 3 2.13 7.32 0.38
CA LEU A 3 1.55 6.02 0.06
C LEU A 3 1.10 5.89 -1.40
N VAL A 4 0.52 6.95 -1.96
CA VAL A 4 0.12 7.03 -3.38
C VAL A 4 1.34 6.84 -4.29
N ALA A 5 2.43 7.56 -3.99
CA ALA A 5 3.67 7.48 -4.76
C ALA A 5 4.28 6.06 -4.71
N ILE A 6 4.28 5.40 -3.54
CA ILE A 6 4.75 4.02 -3.41
C ILE A 6 3.93 3.08 -4.31
N ARG A 7 2.60 3.20 -4.27
CA ARG A 7 1.69 2.38 -5.08
C ARG A 7 1.90 2.61 -6.59
N GLU A 8 2.04 3.86 -6.99
CA GLU A 8 2.27 4.23 -8.40
C GLU A 8 3.63 3.75 -8.89
N THR A 9 4.68 3.85 -8.07
CA THR A 9 6.01 3.27 -8.36
C THR A 9 5.95 1.75 -8.48
N ALA A 10 5.10 1.10 -7.67
CA ALA A 10 4.81 -0.32 -7.79
C ALA A 10 3.98 -0.67 -9.03
N GLY A 11 3.47 0.32 -9.79
CA GLY A 11 2.66 0.10 -10.99
C GLY A 11 1.32 -0.59 -10.70
N LEU A 12 0.77 -0.43 -9.49
CA LEU A 12 -0.45 -1.11 -9.06
C LEU A 12 -1.62 -0.13 -8.94
N SER A 13 -2.81 -0.59 -9.32
CA SER A 13 -4.07 0.09 -8.99
C SER A 13 -4.32 0.01 -7.48
N GLN A 14 -5.21 0.87 -6.97
CA GLN A 14 -5.59 0.85 -5.55
C GLN A 14 -6.11 -0.53 -5.13
N GLN A 15 -6.90 -1.18 -5.98
CA GLN A 15 -7.45 -2.51 -5.73
C GLN A 15 -6.37 -3.61 -5.68
N ARG A 16 -5.42 -3.61 -6.63
CA ARG A 16 -4.33 -4.60 -6.65
C ARG A 16 -3.36 -4.40 -5.49
N PHE A 17 -3.07 -3.15 -5.15
CA PHE A 17 -2.21 -2.81 -4.03
C PHE A 17 -2.84 -3.18 -2.68
N SER A 18 -4.14 -2.90 -2.48
CA SER A 18 -4.84 -3.28 -1.26
C SER A 18 -4.90 -4.79 -1.09
N ARG A 19 -5.15 -5.53 -2.19
CA ARG A 19 -5.13 -7.00 -2.20
C ARG A 19 -3.75 -7.55 -1.82
N ALA A 20 -2.68 -7.02 -2.42
CA ALA A 20 -1.31 -7.43 -2.12
C ALA A 20 -0.92 -7.15 -0.64
N LEU A 21 -1.49 -6.11 -0.04
CA LEU A 21 -1.31 -5.79 1.38
C LEU A 21 -2.25 -6.54 2.32
N GLY A 22 -3.21 -7.32 1.81
CA GLY A 22 -4.20 -8.02 2.63
C GLY A 22 -5.20 -7.09 3.32
N ILE A 23 -5.50 -5.92 2.74
CA ILE A 23 -6.44 -4.93 3.30
C ILE A 23 -7.55 -4.59 2.31
N SER A 24 -8.65 -4.02 2.80
CA SER A 24 -9.71 -3.53 1.93
C SER A 24 -9.27 -2.31 1.10
N PRO A 25 -9.78 -2.11 -0.12
CA PRO A 25 -9.55 -0.87 -0.89
C PRO A 25 -9.97 0.38 -0.11
N ARG A 26 -11.04 0.27 0.69
CA ARG A 26 -11.50 1.36 1.57
C ARG A 26 -10.45 1.73 2.62
N THR A 27 -9.80 0.75 3.25
CA THR A 27 -8.71 0.99 4.21
C THR A 27 -7.57 1.75 3.54
N LEU A 28 -7.15 1.28 2.35
CA LEU A 28 -6.10 1.95 1.58
C LEU A 28 -6.48 3.39 1.21
N GLN A 29 -7.72 3.62 0.78
CA GLN A 29 -8.22 4.96 0.45
C GLN A 29 -8.19 5.90 1.66
N GLN A 30 -8.60 5.44 2.84
CA GLN A 30 -8.53 6.24 4.08
C GLN A 30 -7.08 6.61 4.43
N TRP A 31 -6.11 5.73 4.15
CA TRP A 31 -4.68 6.02 4.35
C TRP A 31 -4.14 7.00 3.32
N GLU A 32 -4.46 6.82 2.04
CA GLU A 32 -3.99 7.70 0.96
C GLU A 32 -4.55 9.11 1.08
N GLN A 33 -5.77 9.26 1.60
CA GLN A 33 -6.41 10.54 1.91
C GLN A 33 -5.97 11.14 3.27
N GLY A 34 -5.16 10.41 4.06
CA GLY A 34 -4.69 10.87 5.36
C GLY A 34 -5.75 10.87 6.48
N ARG A 35 -6.95 10.35 6.23
CA ARG A 35 -8.04 10.24 7.23
C ARG A 35 -7.72 9.22 8.32
N ARG A 36 -6.94 8.20 8.00
CA ARG A 36 -6.36 7.24 8.94
C ARG A 36 -4.89 7.02 8.65
N LYS A 37 -4.14 6.57 9.64
CA LYS A 37 -2.74 6.20 9.48
C LYS A 37 -2.58 4.68 9.63
N PRO A 38 -1.65 4.05 8.89
CA PRO A 38 -1.29 2.66 9.12
C PRO A 38 -0.53 2.53 10.44
N GLU A 39 -0.87 1.50 11.20
CA GLU A 39 -0.31 1.22 12.54
C GLU A 39 0.17 -0.22 12.64
N GLY A 40 0.96 -0.51 13.68
CA GLY A 40 1.46 -1.86 13.96
C GLY A 40 2.16 -2.51 12.75
N PRO A 41 1.86 -3.78 12.43
CA PRO A 41 2.47 -4.50 11.30
C PRO A 41 2.32 -3.80 9.95
N ALA A 42 1.20 -3.13 9.70
CA ALA A 42 0.97 -2.42 8.44
C ALA A 42 1.98 -1.27 8.25
N ARG A 43 2.35 -0.57 9.32
CA ARG A 43 3.36 0.49 9.25
C ARG A 43 4.75 -0.05 8.92
N SER A 44 5.12 -1.19 9.51
CA SER A 44 6.39 -1.88 9.22
C SER A 44 6.43 -2.39 7.78
N LEU A 45 5.35 -3.04 7.33
CA LEU A 45 5.22 -3.52 5.96
C LEU A 45 5.33 -2.38 4.95
N LEU A 46 4.63 -1.26 5.16
CA LEU A 46 4.71 -0.09 4.29
C LEU A 46 6.08 0.56 4.26
N ARG A 47 6.87 0.46 5.34
CA ARG A 47 8.27 0.89 5.34
C ARG A 47 9.10 0.03 4.39
N LEU A 48 8.95 -1.29 4.46
CA LEU A 48 9.64 -2.22 3.54
C LEU A 48 9.21 -1.98 2.08
N VAL A 49 7.92 -1.86 1.82
CA VAL A 49 7.40 -1.55 0.47
C VAL A 49 7.90 -0.18 0.00
N SER A 50 8.11 0.79 0.89
CA SER A 50 8.68 2.08 0.48
C SER A 50 10.14 2.00 0.04
N LEU A 51 10.89 1.01 0.53
CA LEU A 51 12.27 0.74 0.10
C LEU A 51 12.29 -0.12 -1.18
N HIS A 52 11.32 -1.02 -1.32
CA HIS A 52 11.21 -1.96 -2.43
C HIS A 52 9.78 -2.00 -3.00
N PRO A 53 9.35 -1.00 -3.78
CA PRO A 53 7.96 -0.89 -4.25
C PRO A 53 7.50 -2.06 -5.11
N TRP A 54 8.42 -2.70 -5.83
CA TRP A 54 8.11 -3.84 -6.69
C TRP A 54 7.72 -5.12 -5.92
N LEU A 55 8.01 -5.20 -4.61
CA LEU A 55 7.76 -6.39 -3.79
C LEU A 55 6.28 -6.81 -3.77
N LEU A 56 5.36 -5.84 -3.89
CA LEU A 56 3.93 -6.14 -3.90
C LEU A 56 3.44 -6.66 -5.26
N ARG A 57 4.21 -6.55 -6.34
CA ARG A 57 3.77 -7.01 -7.67
C ARG A 57 3.56 -8.53 -7.70
N SER A 58 4.42 -9.30 -7.02
CA SER A 58 4.30 -10.76 -6.92
C SER A 58 3.12 -11.21 -6.05
N LEU A 59 2.63 -10.34 -5.17
CA LEU A 59 1.49 -10.60 -4.29
C LEU A 59 0.16 -10.07 -4.85
N ALA A 60 0.20 -9.34 -5.98
CA ALA A 60 -0.95 -8.68 -6.59
C ALA A 60 -1.73 -9.57 -7.57
N SER A 61 -1.58 -10.90 -7.47
CA SER A 61 -2.30 -11.95 -8.22
C SER A 61 -3.70 -12.19 -7.67
#